data_AF-A0A2H0LZ49-F1
#
_entry.id   AF-A0A2H0LZ49-F1
#
_cell.length_a   1.000
_cell.length_b   1.000
_cell.length_c   1.000
_cell.angle_alpha   90.00
_cell.angle_beta   90.00
_cell.angle_gamma   90.00
#
_symmetry.space_group_name_H-M   'P 1'
#
loop_
_entity.id
_entity.type
_entity.pdbx_description
1 polymer ?
#
loop_
_entity_poly.entity_id
_entity_poly.type
_entity_poly.pdbx_seq_one_letter_code
_entity_poly.pdbx_strand_id
1 'polypeptide(L)'
;MRILESDIRGDRIKKLISAGLIVSFMLAGFPVLAQEEAKKGASEKAYEHASDKAVFNRVSDWFATIGKSGEEKEKILAERKAERAAKRVEKELKRAEKEKEAKKAREGMEEKARKQKESVEKMDSDAGGLMKGQKKAKGRNK
;
A
#
# COMPACT_ATOMS: atom_id res chain seq x y z
N MET A 1 32.27 0.79 62.20
CA MET A 1 32.27 1.67 61.01
C MET A 1 32.26 0.83 59.73
N ARG A 2 31.09 0.41 59.21
CA ARG A 2 30.97 -0.32 57.92
C ARG A 2 29.64 -0.01 57.20
N ILE A 3 29.21 1.25 57.16
CA ILE A 3 27.87 1.61 56.61
C ILE A 3 27.96 2.54 55.36
N LEU A 4 29.17 2.90 54.89
CA LEU A 4 29.32 3.90 53.82
C LEU A 4 29.69 3.35 52.42
N GLU A 5 29.67 2.04 52.18
CA GLU A 5 30.07 1.47 50.87
C GLU A 5 28.89 0.98 49.99
N SER A 6 27.65 1.16 50.42
CA SER A 6 26.45 0.66 49.71
C SER A 6 25.88 1.67 48.69
N ASP A 7 26.04 2.98 48.88
CA ASP A 7 25.36 3.97 48.02
C ASP A 7 26.03 4.21 46.66
N ILE A 8 27.34 4.04 46.56
CA ILE A 8 28.09 4.31 45.32
C ILE A 8 27.80 3.24 44.23
N ARG A 9 27.26 2.08 44.63
CA ARG A 9 26.90 1.00 43.70
C ARG A 9 25.52 1.19 43.07
N GLY A 10 24.56 1.76 43.79
CA GLY A 10 23.19 1.95 43.32
C GLY A 10 23.09 2.89 42.12
N ASP A 11 23.77 4.04 42.18
CA ASP A 11 23.71 5.05 41.11
C ASP A 11 24.44 4.62 39.84
N ARG A 12 25.51 3.83 39.96
CA ARG A 12 26.20 3.25 38.80
C ARG A 12 25.33 2.21 38.10
N ILE A 13 24.61 1.37 38.86
CA ILE A 13 23.68 0.38 38.30
C ILE A 13 22.51 1.09 37.59
N LYS A 14 21.93 2.12 38.19
CA LYS A 14 20.84 2.91 37.56
C LYS A 14 21.30 3.57 36.25
N LYS A 15 22.50 4.15 36.22
CA LYS A 15 23.09 4.76 35.01
C LYS A 15 23.38 3.71 33.93
N LEU A 16 23.85 2.53 34.30
CA LEU A 16 24.09 1.43 33.35
C LEU A 16 22.78 0.88 32.78
N ILE A 17 21.73 0.74 33.60
CA ILE A 17 20.40 0.32 33.14
C ILE A 17 19.79 1.37 32.21
N SER A 18 19.87 2.67 32.55
CA SER A 18 19.32 3.72 31.69
C SER A 18 20.09 3.83 30.36
N ALA A 19 21.43 3.72 30.40
CA ALA A 19 22.25 3.70 29.19
C ALA A 19 21.92 2.48 28.31
N GLY A 20 21.73 1.30 28.92
CA GLY A 20 21.32 0.08 28.22
C GLY A 20 19.95 0.23 27.54
N LEU A 21 18.99 0.85 28.20
CA LEU A 21 17.66 1.14 27.62
C LEU A 21 17.74 2.10 26.44
N ILE A 22 18.54 3.16 26.53
CA ILE A 22 18.73 4.14 25.45
C ILE A 22 19.39 3.47 24.23
N VAL A 23 20.46 2.69 24.44
CA VAL A 23 21.14 1.95 23.37
C VAL A 23 20.22 0.91 22.74
N SER A 24 19.43 0.19 23.55
CA SER A 24 18.42 -0.75 23.06
C SER A 24 17.36 -0.07 22.19
N PHE A 25 16.87 1.10 22.63
CA PHE A 25 15.89 1.88 21.87
C PHE A 25 16.46 2.41 20.55
N MET A 26 17.73 2.83 20.53
CA MET A 26 18.42 3.27 19.31
C MET A 26 18.69 2.11 18.34
N LEU A 27 19.12 0.94 18.83
CA LEU A 27 19.38 -0.24 17.99
C LEU A 27 18.08 -0.82 17.39
N ALA A 28 16.96 -0.74 18.10
CA ALA A 28 15.66 -1.12 17.57
C ALA A 28 15.10 -0.14 16.50
N GLY A 29 15.57 1.11 16.47
CA GLY A 29 15.14 2.13 15.49
C GLY A 29 15.86 2.08 14.14
N PHE A 30 17.06 1.50 14.07
CA PHE A 30 17.86 1.46 12.84
C PHE A 30 17.31 0.62 11.67
N PRO A 31 16.63 -0.53 11.86
CA PRO A 31 16.15 -1.30 10.71
C PRO A 31 14.94 -0.68 9.99
N VAL A 32 14.34 0.40 10.51
CA VAL A 32 13.20 1.09 9.87
C VAL A 32 13.67 1.98 8.70
N LEU A 33 14.88 2.54 8.76
CA LEU A 33 15.40 3.44 7.73
C LEU A 33 16.02 2.72 6.52
N ALA A 34 16.32 1.42 6.64
CA ALA A 34 16.88 0.62 5.54
C ALA A 34 15.83 -0.15 4.71
N GLN A 35 14.54 0.05 4.99
CA GLN A 35 13.43 -0.69 4.37
C GLN A 35 12.53 0.16 3.44
N GLU A 36 13.01 1.32 2.99
CA GLU A 36 12.21 2.25 2.17
C GLU A 36 11.85 1.75 0.77
N GLU A 37 12.54 0.76 0.20
CA GLU A 37 12.27 0.33 -1.18
C GLU A 37 11.42 -0.96 -1.33
N ALA A 38 11.31 -1.81 -0.31
CA ALA A 38 10.76 -3.16 -0.51
C ALA A 38 9.31 -3.39 -0.02
N LYS A 39 8.68 -2.47 0.72
CA LYS A 39 7.41 -2.76 1.43
C LYS A 39 6.32 -1.70 1.35
N LYS A 40 6.30 -0.82 0.35
CA LYS A 40 5.18 0.12 0.17
C LYS A 40 3.82 -0.56 -0.08
N GLY A 41 3.78 -1.83 -0.51
CA GLY A 41 2.51 -2.51 -0.84
C GLY A 41 1.86 -3.37 0.27
N ALA A 42 2.62 -3.86 1.26
CA ALA A 42 2.10 -4.82 2.24
C ALA A 42 1.48 -4.14 3.47
N SER A 43 2.04 -3.02 3.93
CA SER A 43 1.50 -2.26 5.06
C SER A 43 0.25 -1.46 4.67
N GLU A 44 0.18 -0.92 3.44
CA GLU A 44 -0.98 -0.18 2.95
C GLU A 44 -2.24 -1.06 2.91
N LYS A 45 -2.15 -2.28 2.38
CA LYS A 45 -3.29 -3.23 2.36
C LYS A 45 -3.74 -3.66 3.76
N ALA A 46 -2.81 -3.80 4.71
CA ALA A 46 -3.15 -4.10 6.10
C ALA A 46 -3.84 -2.91 6.78
N TYR A 47 -3.47 -1.68 6.43
CA TYR A 47 -4.14 -0.47 6.88
C TYR A 47 -5.53 -0.28 6.27
N GLU A 48 -5.73 -0.69 5.01
CA GLU A 48 -7.01 -0.50 4.31
C GLU A 48 -8.15 -1.39 4.83
N HIS A 49 -7.82 -2.55 5.40
CA HIS A 49 -8.79 -3.41 6.08
C HIS A 49 -8.77 -3.26 7.61
N ALA A 50 -8.01 -2.31 8.14
CA ALA A 50 -7.91 -2.09 9.56
C ALA A 50 -9.25 -1.51 10.08
N SER A 51 -10.08 -2.41 10.63
CA SER A 51 -11.32 -2.07 11.32
C SER A 51 -11.10 -0.89 12.30
N ASP A 52 -12.15 -0.16 12.68
CA ASP A 52 -12.02 0.94 13.65
C ASP A 52 -11.34 0.55 14.98
N LYS A 53 -11.21 -0.76 15.26
CA LYS A 53 -10.47 -1.35 16.40
C LYS A 53 -8.99 -1.62 16.14
N ALA A 54 -8.42 -1.18 15.02
CA ALA A 54 -7.00 -1.33 14.72
C ALA A 54 -6.14 -0.82 15.88
N VAL A 55 -5.09 -1.57 16.21
CA VAL A 55 -4.18 -1.24 17.33
C VAL A 55 -3.61 0.17 17.16
N PHE A 56 -3.27 0.57 15.93
CA PHE A 56 -2.78 1.92 15.63
C PHE A 56 -3.79 3.03 15.91
N ASN A 57 -5.10 2.82 15.65
CA ASN A 57 -6.13 3.81 15.97
C ASN A 57 -6.25 3.98 17.48
N ARG A 58 -6.21 2.89 18.25
CA ARG A 58 -6.24 2.94 19.72
C ARG A 58 -5.03 3.67 20.30
N VAL A 59 -3.83 3.42 19.78
CA VAL A 59 -2.61 4.10 20.24
C VAL A 59 -2.69 5.59 19.90
N SER A 60 -3.07 5.94 18.67
CA SER A 60 -3.26 7.33 18.23
C SER A 60 -4.32 8.07 19.05
N ASP A 61 -5.43 7.42 19.36
CA ASP A 61 -6.52 7.97 20.16
C ASP A 61 -6.10 8.14 21.62
N TRP A 62 -5.28 7.24 22.17
CA TRP A 62 -4.68 7.41 23.49
C TRP A 62 -3.74 8.62 23.55
N PHE A 63 -2.86 8.79 22.56
CA PHE A 63 -1.99 9.98 22.49
C PHE A 63 -2.78 11.28 22.36
N ALA A 64 -3.93 11.28 21.70
CA ALA A 64 -4.76 12.48 21.57
C ALA A 64 -5.60 12.80 22.81
N THR A 65 -5.83 11.80 23.66
CA THR A 65 -6.64 11.94 24.88
C THR A 65 -5.79 12.05 26.15
N ILE A 66 -4.47 11.93 26.07
CA ILE A 66 -3.57 12.06 27.21
C ILE A 66 -3.61 13.50 27.75
N GLY A 67 -3.86 13.66 29.06
CA GLY A 67 -3.92 14.97 29.71
C GLY A 67 -5.16 15.83 29.44
N LYS A 68 -6.16 15.33 28.68
CA LYS A 68 -7.42 16.05 28.41
C LYS A 68 -8.51 15.77 29.45
N SER A 69 -9.49 16.66 29.59
CA SER A 69 -10.66 16.42 30.46
C SER A 69 -11.61 15.39 29.86
N GLY A 70 -12.48 14.76 30.66
CA GLY A 70 -13.39 13.70 30.19
C GLY A 70 -14.24 14.13 28.99
N GLU A 71 -14.81 15.33 29.05
CA GLU A 71 -15.64 15.90 27.98
C GLU A 71 -14.84 16.20 26.71
N GLU A 72 -13.62 16.73 26.85
CA GLU A 72 -12.74 16.98 25.69
C GLU A 72 -12.31 15.68 25.02
N LYS A 73 -12.07 14.61 25.78
CA LYS A 73 -11.73 13.30 25.22
C LYS A 73 -12.84 12.76 24.36
N GLU A 74 -14.09 12.82 24.82
CA GLU A 74 -15.24 12.34 24.06
C GLU A 74 -15.43 13.11 22.76
N LYS A 75 -15.27 14.44 22.81
CA LYS A 75 -15.35 15.30 21.63
C LYS A 75 -14.26 14.96 20.61
N ILE A 76 -13.01 14.82 21.05
CA ILE A 76 -11.87 14.45 20.19
C ILE A 76 -12.09 13.05 19.56
N LEU A 77 -12.57 12.09 20.33
CA LEU A 77 -12.85 10.74 19.83
C LEU A 77 -13.99 10.73 18.81
N ALA A 78 -15.04 11.52 19.03
CA ALA A 78 -16.16 11.64 18.11
C ALA A 78 -15.73 12.29 16.79
N GLU A 79 -14.98 13.40 16.86
CA GLU A 79 -14.46 14.12 15.69
C GLU A 79 -13.56 13.21 14.84
N ARG A 80 -12.62 12.50 15.48
CA ARG A 80 -11.74 11.56 14.77
C ARG A 80 -12.45 10.37 14.16
N LYS A 81 -13.56 9.91 14.75
CA LYS A 81 -14.39 8.85 14.15
C LYS A 81 -15.12 9.39 12.91
N ALA A 82 -15.67 10.60 12.99
CA ALA A 82 -16.33 11.24 11.86
C ALA A 82 -15.35 11.48 10.70
N GLU A 83 -14.14 11.98 11.00
CA GLU A 83 -13.10 12.19 9.99
C GLU A 83 -12.69 10.89 9.30
N ARG A 84 -12.55 9.79 10.07
CA ARG A 84 -12.27 8.46 9.51
C ARG A 84 -13.39 7.96 8.62
N ALA A 85 -14.65 8.15 9.02
CA ALA A 85 -15.80 7.79 8.19
C ALA A 85 -15.81 8.57 6.88
N ALA A 86 -15.60 9.89 6.93
CA ALA A 86 -15.51 10.74 5.73
C ALA A 86 -14.39 10.28 4.79
N LYS A 87 -13.19 9.99 5.32
CA LYS A 87 -12.06 9.46 4.53
C LYS A 87 -12.36 8.13 3.87
N ARG A 88 -13.14 7.24 4.51
CA ARG A 88 -13.57 5.97 3.88
C ARG A 88 -14.49 6.23 2.69
N VAL A 89 -15.49 7.08 2.88
CA VAL A 89 -16.42 7.46 1.80
C VAL A 89 -15.66 8.08 0.63
N GLU A 90 -14.75 9.02 0.90
CA GLU A 90 -13.93 9.64 -0.16
C GLU A 90 -13.05 8.61 -0.89
N LYS A 91 -12.44 7.67 -0.17
CA LYS A 91 -11.67 6.58 -0.78
C LYS A 91 -12.52 5.66 -1.63
N GLU A 92 -13.73 5.31 -1.18
CA GLU A 92 -14.66 4.47 -1.95
C GLU A 92 -15.11 5.16 -3.23
N LEU A 93 -15.41 6.46 -3.16
CA LEU A 93 -15.72 7.27 -4.35
C LEU A 93 -14.54 7.29 -5.33
N LYS A 94 -13.33 7.56 -4.85
CA LYS A 94 -12.11 7.55 -5.68
C LYS A 94 -11.83 6.18 -6.29
N ARG A 95 -12.09 5.09 -5.56
CA ARG A 95 -11.95 3.72 -6.09
C ARG A 95 -12.99 3.45 -7.18
N ALA A 96 -14.24 3.85 -6.96
CA ALA A 96 -15.30 3.69 -7.95
C ALA A 96 -15.01 4.49 -9.23
N GLU A 97 -14.47 5.70 -9.12
CA GLU A 97 -14.03 6.48 -10.28
C GLU A 97 -12.88 5.81 -11.03
N LYS A 98 -11.83 5.38 -10.31
CA LYS A 98 -10.70 4.66 -10.92
C LYS A 98 -11.14 3.35 -11.57
N GLU A 99 -12.10 2.64 -10.98
CA GLU A 99 -12.60 1.39 -11.54
C GLU A 99 -13.42 1.64 -12.81
N LYS A 100 -14.23 2.71 -12.85
CA LYS A 100 -14.93 3.14 -14.07
C LYS A 100 -13.95 3.53 -15.18
N GLU A 101 -12.90 4.27 -14.85
CA GLU A 101 -11.87 4.66 -15.81
C GLU A 101 -11.10 3.44 -16.32
N ALA A 102 -10.72 2.52 -15.43
CA ALA A 102 -10.06 1.27 -15.77
C ALA A 102 -10.93 0.37 -16.66
N LYS A 103 -12.25 0.31 -16.41
CA LYS A 103 -13.21 -0.42 -17.27
C LYS A 103 -13.25 0.17 -18.67
N LYS A 104 -13.40 1.50 -18.80
CA LYS A 104 -13.37 2.18 -20.10
C LYS A 104 -12.05 1.95 -20.85
N ALA A 105 -10.92 1.99 -20.14
CA ALA A 105 -9.61 1.71 -20.72
C ALA A 105 -9.50 0.26 -21.20
N ARG A 106 -10.02 -0.72 -20.45
CA ARG A 106 -10.05 -2.13 -20.86
C ARG A 106 -10.93 -2.35 -22.08
N GLU A 107 -12.14 -1.82 -22.10
CA GLU A 107 -13.06 -1.91 -23.24
C GLU A 107 -12.40 -1.33 -24.51
N GLY A 108 -11.75 -0.16 -24.40
CA GLY A 108 -11.03 0.45 -25.52
C GLY A 108 -9.82 -0.38 -26.00
N MET A 109 -9.11 -1.07 -25.11
CA MET A 109 -8.04 -2.00 -25.51
C MET A 109 -8.58 -3.25 -26.18
N GLU A 110 -9.69 -3.80 -25.70
CA GLU A 110 -10.32 -5.00 -26.25
C GLU A 110 -10.88 -4.73 -27.66
N GLU A 111 -11.49 -3.56 -27.87
CA GLU A 111 -11.94 -3.14 -29.20
C GLU A 111 -10.77 -3.00 -30.19
N LYS A 112 -9.65 -2.39 -29.75
CA LYS A 112 -8.43 -2.28 -30.57
C LYS A 112 -7.83 -3.65 -30.90
N ALA A 113 -7.80 -4.57 -29.92
CA ALA A 113 -7.32 -5.93 -30.13
C ALA A 113 -8.20 -6.70 -31.12
N ARG A 114 -9.52 -6.51 -31.07
CA ARG A 114 -10.46 -7.13 -32.02
C ARG A 114 -10.28 -6.58 -33.44
N LYS A 115 -10.13 -5.26 -33.60
CA LYS A 115 -9.84 -4.62 -34.90
C LYS A 115 -8.51 -5.10 -35.48
N GLN A 116 -7.47 -5.24 -34.65
CA GLN A 116 -6.18 -5.79 -35.08
C GLN A 116 -6.31 -7.25 -35.56
N LYS A 117 -6.99 -8.11 -34.81
CA LYS A 117 -7.23 -9.50 -35.23
C LYS A 117 -7.96 -9.57 -36.57
N GLU A 118 -9.01 -8.77 -36.76
CA GLU A 118 -9.76 -8.75 -38.02
C GLU A 118 -8.90 -8.24 -39.20
N SER A 119 -7.99 -7.28 -38.96
CA SER A 119 -7.07 -6.81 -40.00
C SER A 119 -6.01 -7.87 -40.39
N VAL A 120 -5.52 -8.65 -39.42
CA VAL A 120 -4.58 -9.75 -39.67
C VAL A 120 -5.26 -10.88 -40.44
N GLU A 121 -6.49 -11.25 -40.06
CA GLU A 121 -7.25 -12.30 -40.76
C GLU A 121 -7.56 -11.93 -42.22
N LYS A 122 -7.88 -10.65 -42.49
CA LYS A 122 -8.04 -10.15 -43.87
C LYS A 122 -6.73 -10.26 -44.66
N MET A 123 -5.59 -9.86 -44.07
CA MET A 123 -4.28 -9.97 -44.71
C MET A 123 -3.89 -11.43 -45.03
N ASP A 124 -4.15 -12.37 -44.12
CA ASP A 124 -3.89 -13.79 -44.34
C ASP A 124 -4.76 -14.36 -45.47
N SER A 125 -6.03 -13.95 -45.56
CA SER A 125 -6.93 -14.37 -46.63
C SER A 125 -6.50 -13.86 -48.01
N ASP A 126 -6.06 -12.59 -48.09
CA ASP A 126 -5.58 -11.98 -49.33
C ASP A 126 -4.24 -12.60 -49.78
N ALA A 127 -3.32 -12.85 -48.83
CA ALA A 127 -2.05 -13.51 -49.12
C ALA A 127 -2.23 -14.95 -49.63
N GLY A 128 -3.19 -15.70 -49.05
CA GLY A 128 -3.54 -17.05 -49.51
C GLY A 128 -4.11 -17.07 -50.94
N GLY A 129 -4.86 -16.05 -51.33
CA GLY A 129 -5.36 -15.87 -52.70
C GLY A 129 -4.24 -15.64 -53.72
N LEU A 130 -3.29 -14.76 -53.40
CA LEU A 130 -2.15 -14.43 -54.26
C LEU A 130 -1.22 -15.64 -54.52
N MET A 131 -0.97 -16.48 -53.51
CA MET A 131 -0.16 -17.69 -53.69
C MET A 131 -0.81 -18.72 -54.61
N LYS A 132 -2.14 -18.87 -54.55
CA LYS A 132 -2.87 -19.80 -55.44
C LYS A 132 -2.86 -19.33 -56.90
N GLY A 133 -2.91 -18.02 -57.13
CA GLY A 133 -2.80 -17.41 -58.46
C GLY A 133 -1.43 -17.68 -59.12
N GLN A 134 -0.33 -17.52 -58.39
CA GLN A 134 1.01 -17.75 -58.93
C GLN A 134 1.28 -19.22 -59.29
N LYS A 135 0.74 -20.19 -58.51
CA LYS A 135 0.89 -21.62 -58.83
C LYS A 135 0.16 -22.01 -60.13
N LYS A 136 -1.02 -21.43 -60.40
CA LYS A 136 -1.74 -21.66 -61.66
C LYS A 136 -1.03 -21.02 -62.87
N ALA A 137 -0.41 -19.86 -62.71
CA ALA A 137 0.34 -19.21 -63.81
C ALA A 137 1.61 -19.99 -64.20
N LYS A 138 2.35 -20.53 -63.24
CA LYS A 138 3.55 -21.34 -63.51
C LYS A 138 3.28 -22.70 -64.17
N GLY A 139 2.06 -23.26 -64.02
CA GLY A 139 1.69 -24.55 -64.61
C GLY A 139 1.23 -24.49 -66.07
N ARG A 140 0.97 -23.31 -66.64
CA ARG A 140 0.47 -23.14 -68.02
C ARG A 140 1.57 -22.93 -69.07
N ASN A 141 2.82 -22.75 -68.65
CA ASN A 141 3.97 -22.49 -69.52
C ASN A 141 4.91 -23.71 -69.65
N LYS A 142 4.42 -24.90 -69.26
CA LYS A 142 5.06 -26.20 -69.49
C LYS A 142 4.17 -27.00 -70.42
#